data_AF-A0A924C948-F1
#
_entry.id   AF-A0A924C948-F1
#
_cell.length_a   1.000
_cell.length_b   1.000
_cell.length_c   1.000
_cell.angle_alpha   90.00
_cell.angle_beta   90.00
_cell.angle_gamma   90.00
#
_symmetry.space_group_name_H-M   'P 1'
#
loop_
_entity.id
_entity.type
_entity.pdbx_description
1 polymer ?
#
loop_
_entity_poly.entity_id
_entity_poly.type
_entity_poly.pdbx_seq_one_letter_code
_entity_poly.pdbx_strand_id
1 'polypeptide(L)'
;MFMTTNDFGVPQYPNGDARRLFVLLAAIDLLERPTVSAIADLTSLDRITIDEQALRLREQYGVKLTKIGDIYRLESWGDILQEDGVKKHLKAPGIT
;
A
#
# COMPACT_ATOMS: atom_id res chain seq x y z
N MET A 1 -20.84 9.33 6.81
CA MET A 1 -20.06 9.45 5.57
C MET A 1 -20.28 8.16 4.80
N PHE A 2 -20.95 8.19 3.64
CA PHE A 2 -21.10 7.00 2.81
C PHE A 2 -19.78 6.76 2.08
N MET A 3 -19.16 5.59 2.28
CA MET A 3 -17.97 5.18 1.55
C MET A 3 -18.43 4.56 0.24
N THR A 4 -18.01 5.12 -0.88
CA THR A 4 -18.23 4.54 -2.20
C THR A 4 -17.35 3.29 -2.32
N THR A 5 -17.88 2.20 -2.84
CA THR A 5 -17.13 0.97 -3.14
C THR A 5 -17.19 0.69 -4.64
N ASN A 6 -16.19 -0.03 -5.17
CA ASN A 6 -16.28 -0.59 -6.52
C ASN A 6 -17.11 -1.89 -6.53
N ASP A 7 -17.21 -2.55 -7.68
CA ASP A 7 -18.00 -3.78 -7.88
C ASP A 7 -17.49 -4.97 -7.03
N PHE A 8 -16.25 -4.91 -6.53
CA PHE A 8 -15.67 -5.91 -5.63
C PHE A 8 -15.86 -5.55 -4.14
N GLY A 9 -16.60 -4.48 -3.83
CA GLY A 9 -16.79 -4.00 -2.46
C GLY A 9 -15.56 -3.27 -1.89
N VAL A 10 -14.54 -2.99 -2.70
CA VAL A 10 -13.33 -2.29 -2.26
C VAL A 10 -13.62 -0.80 -2.10
N PRO A 11 -13.37 -0.20 -0.92
CA PRO A 11 -13.59 1.22 -0.69
C PRO A 11 -12.77 2.12 -1.63
N GLN A 12 -13.41 3.16 -2.14
CA GLN A 12 -12.83 4.14 -3.04
C GLN A 12 -12.60 5.45 -2.28
N TYR A 13 -11.36 5.93 -2.28
CA TYR A 13 -10.96 7.13 -1.55
C TYR A 13 -10.48 8.25 -2.49
N PRO A 14 -10.61 9.53 -2.09
CA PRO A 14 -10.10 10.66 -2.87
C PRO A 14 -8.59 10.58 -3.12
N ASN A 15 -8.14 11.25 -4.18
CA ASN A 15 -6.71 11.38 -4.47
C ASN A 15 -5.98 12.04 -3.29
N GLY A 16 -4.81 11.50 -2.94
CA GLY A 16 -4.02 11.97 -1.79
C GLY A 16 -4.38 11.32 -0.45
N ASP A 17 -5.50 10.60 -0.34
CA ASP A 17 -5.86 9.87 0.88
C ASP A 17 -4.91 8.68 1.12
N ALA A 18 -4.28 8.63 2.30
CA ALA A 18 -3.32 7.59 2.66
C ALA A 18 -3.94 6.18 2.66
N ARG A 19 -5.25 6.04 2.90
CA ARG A 19 -5.94 4.74 2.90
C ARG A 19 -5.88 4.03 1.55
N ARG A 20 -5.69 4.77 0.45
CA ARG A 20 -5.46 4.17 -0.89
C ARG A 20 -4.20 3.29 -0.91
N LEU A 21 -3.13 3.74 -0.25
CA LEU A 21 -1.89 2.98 -0.14
C LEU A 21 -2.14 1.66 0.59
N PHE A 22 -2.95 1.68 1.65
CA PHE A 22 -3.26 0.49 2.44
C PHE A 22 -4.19 -0.47 1.71
N VAL A 23 -5.12 0.04 0.89
CA VAL A 23 -5.92 -0.79 -0.02
C VAL A 23 -5.03 -1.51 -1.04
N LEU A 24 -4.08 -0.81 -1.66
CA LEU A 24 -3.12 -1.44 -2.57
C LEU A 24 -2.30 -2.52 -1.86
N LEU A 25 -1.75 -2.22 -0.69
CA LEU A 25 -0.94 -3.16 0.08
C LEU A 25 -1.75 -4.42 0.45
N ALA A 26 -2.98 -4.24 0.93
CA ALA A 26 -3.88 -5.34 1.25
C ALA A 26 -4.24 -6.17 0.01
N ALA A 27 -4.46 -5.54 -1.16
CA ALA A 27 -4.72 -6.25 -2.40
C ALA A 27 -3.53 -7.12 -2.84
N ILE A 28 -2.30 -6.60 -2.69
CA ILE A 28 -1.08 -7.37 -3.00
C ILE A 28 -0.91 -8.58 -2.07
N ASP A 29 -1.24 -8.43 -0.79
CA ASP A 29 -1.18 -9.50 0.21
C ASP A 29 -2.28 -10.56 0.02
N LEU A 30 -3.47 -10.13 -0.38
CA LEU A 30 -4.64 -11.00 -0.55
C LEU A 30 -4.56 -11.88 -1.81
N LEU A 31 -4.06 -11.35 -2.92
CA LEU A 31 -4.06 -12.05 -4.20
C LEU A 31 -2.98 -13.14 -4.22
N GLU A 32 -3.36 -14.38 -4.55
CA GLU A 32 -2.41 -15.50 -4.72
C GLU A 32 -1.32 -15.18 -5.76
N ARG A 33 -1.70 -14.47 -6.82
CA ARG A 33 -0.79 -13.97 -7.85
C ARG A 33 -1.08 -12.49 -8.13
N PRO A 34 -0.43 -11.56 -7.41
CA PRO A 34 -0.72 -10.12 -7.48
C PRO A 34 -0.06 -9.50 -8.72
N THR A 35 -0.60 -9.84 -9.88
CA THR A 35 -0.25 -9.16 -11.14
C THR A 35 -0.76 -7.73 -11.13
N VAL A 36 -0.11 -6.83 -11.87
CA VAL A 36 -0.60 -5.44 -12.09
C VAL A 36 -2.06 -5.44 -12.55
N SER A 37 -2.43 -6.35 -13.48
CA SER A 37 -3.82 -6.45 -13.97
C SER A 37 -4.78 -6.88 -12.86
N ALA A 38 -4.47 -7.95 -12.13
CA ALA A 38 -5.36 -8.45 -11.07
C ALA A 38 -5.55 -7.41 -9.94
N ILE A 39 -4.50 -6.65 -9.62
CA ILE A 39 -4.58 -5.54 -8.67
C ILE A 39 -5.48 -4.43 -9.23
N ALA A 40 -5.29 -4.05 -10.50
CA ALA A 40 -6.11 -3.03 -11.15
C ALA A 40 -7.59 -3.42 -11.17
N ASP A 41 -7.89 -4.67 -11.52
CA ASP A 41 -9.25 -5.21 -11.54
C ASP A 41 -9.88 -5.12 -10.14
N LEU A 42 -9.18 -5.60 -9.10
CA LEU A 42 -9.70 -5.61 -7.73
C LEU A 42 -9.86 -4.20 -7.13
N THR A 43 -8.91 -3.31 -7.37
CA THR A 43 -8.82 -2.01 -6.68
C THR A 43 -9.36 -0.84 -7.49
N SER A 44 -9.60 -1.03 -8.79
CA SER A 44 -9.90 0.02 -9.76
C SER A 44 -8.79 1.07 -9.92
N LEU A 45 -7.55 0.76 -9.51
CA LEU A 45 -6.38 1.60 -9.75
C LEU A 45 -5.79 1.33 -11.12
N ASP A 46 -5.37 2.38 -11.83
CA ASP A 46 -4.58 2.22 -13.04
C ASP A 46 -3.13 1.81 -12.74
N ARG A 47 -2.41 1.32 -13.75
CA ARG A 47 -1.03 0.82 -13.63
C ARG A 47 -0.05 1.87 -13.10
N ILE A 48 -0.15 3.12 -13.56
CA ILE A 48 0.76 4.19 -13.15
C ILE A 48 0.54 4.46 -11.66
N THR A 49 -0.71 4.58 -11.25
CA THR A 49 -1.10 4.77 -9.85
C THR A 49 -0.63 3.60 -8.98
N ILE A 50 -0.71 2.35 -9.44
CA ILE A 50 -0.20 1.18 -8.70
C ILE A 50 1.32 1.29 -8.49
N ASP A 51 2.07 1.62 -9.54
CA ASP A 51 3.53 1.76 -9.47
C ASP A 51 3.95 2.91 -8.53
N GLU A 52 3.30 4.06 -8.63
CA GLU A 52 3.56 5.22 -7.77
C GLU A 52 3.24 4.94 -6.30
N GLN A 53 2.10 4.31 -6.02
CA GLN A 53 1.71 3.97 -4.65
C GLN A 53 2.61 2.89 -4.06
N ALA A 54 3.03 1.89 -4.85
CA ALA A 54 4.01 0.88 -4.41
C ALA A 54 5.35 1.51 -4.05
N LEU A 55 5.81 2.52 -4.82
CA LEU A 55 7.01 3.28 -4.48
C LEU A 55 6.83 4.03 -3.16
N ARG A 56 5.70 4.72 -2.96
CA ARG A 56 5.41 5.42 -1.71
C ARG A 56 5.32 4.50 -0.51
N LEU A 57 4.75 3.30 -0.65
CA LEU A 57 4.72 2.29 0.41
C LEU A 57 6.15 1.90 0.83
N ARG A 58 7.08 1.74 -0.12
CA ARG A 58 8.48 1.46 0.17
C ARG A 58 9.16 2.63 0.87
N GLU A 59 9.06 3.83 0.31
CA GLU A 59 9.83 5.00 0.77
C GLU A 59 9.29 5.61 2.06
N GLN A 60 7.96 5.71 2.20
CA GLN A 60 7.33 6.44 3.30
C GLN A 60 6.96 5.52 4.48
N TYR A 61 6.69 4.24 4.19
CA TYR A 61 6.19 3.28 5.19
C TYR A 61 7.13 2.10 5.42
N GLY A 62 8.28 2.03 4.72
CA GLY A 62 9.26 0.97 4.90
C GLY A 62 8.77 -0.42 4.48
N VAL A 63 7.70 -0.49 3.69
CA VAL A 63 7.15 -1.75 3.18
C VAL A 63 8.17 -2.39 2.24
N LYS A 64 8.43 -3.69 2.42
CA LYS A 64 9.29 -4.46 1.51
C LYS A 64 8.44 -5.11 0.44
N LEU A 65 8.31 -4.42 -0.69
CA LEU A 65 7.70 -4.93 -1.91
C LEU A 65 8.79 -5.21 -2.94
N THR A 66 8.67 -6.28 -3.69
CA THR A 66 9.50 -6.58 -4.88
C THR A 66 8.59 -6.70 -6.10
N LYS A 67 9.06 -6.27 -7.29
CA LYS A 67 8.31 -6.42 -8.55
C LYS A 67 9.16 -7.22 -9.53
N ILE A 68 8.65 -8.35 -10.02
CA ILE A 68 9.31 -9.22 -10.99
C ILE A 68 8.41 -9.30 -12.23
N GLY A 69 8.82 -8.62 -13.30
CA GLY A 69 7.94 -8.38 -14.45
C GLY A 69 6.72 -7.57 -14.00
N ASP A 70 5.52 -8.14 -14.17
CA ASP A 70 4.26 -7.52 -13.76
C ASP A 70 3.67 -8.12 -12.46
N ILE A 71 4.45 -8.89 -11.71
CA ILE A 71 4.01 -9.51 -10.45
C ILE A 71 4.66 -8.81 -9.27
N TYR A 72 3.86 -8.36 -8.32
CA TYR A 72 4.36 -7.91 -7.02
C TYR A 72 4.59 -9.07 -6.06
N ARG A 73 5.46 -8.87 -5.08
CA ARG A 73 5.61 -9.76 -3.93
C ARG A 73 5.76 -8.89 -2.70
N LEU A 74 4.90 -9.14 -1.71
CA LEU A 74 5.05 -8.57 -0.38
C LEU A 74 5.95 -9.47 0.46
N GLU A 75 7.06 -8.91 0.95
CA GLU A 75 8.00 -9.59 1.84
C GLU A 75 7.79 -9.18 3.30
N SER A 76 7.39 -7.93 3.53
CA SER A 76 7.06 -7.40 4.86
C SER A 76 6.26 -6.10 4.73
N TRP A 77 5.31 -5.90 5.65
CA TRP A 77 4.55 -4.65 5.79
C TRP A 77 5.38 -3.47 6.32
N GLY A 78 6.65 -3.69 6.66
CA GLY A 78 7.50 -2.66 7.29
C GLY A 78 7.18 -2.49 8.77
N ASP A 79 7.99 -1.69 9.45
CA ASP A 79 7.86 -1.44 10.89
C ASP A 79 7.05 -0.18 11.21
N ILE A 80 6.98 0.79 10.29
CA ILE A 80 6.27 2.07 10.48
C ILE A 80 4.76 1.88 10.64
N LEU A 81 4.17 0.85 10.03
CA LEU A 81 2.74 0.57 10.19
C LEU A 81 2.36 0.00 11.58
N GLN A 82 3.35 -0.22 12.47
CA GLN A 82 3.14 -0.63 13.86
C GLN A 82 3.19 0.57 14.82
N GLU A 83 2.45 0.51 15.93
CA GLU A 83 2.39 1.59 16.94
C GLU A 83 3.78 2.04 17.40
N ASP A 84 4.65 1.09 17.75
CA ASP A 84 6.02 1.36 18.15
C ASP A 84 6.85 1.99 17.03
N GLY A 85 6.61 1.55 15.79
CA GLY A 85 7.25 2.10 14.60
C GLY A 85 6.80 3.51 14.26
N VAL A 86 5.57 3.91 14.58
CA VAL A 86 5.16 5.32 14.49
C VAL A 86 5.82 6.12 15.62
N LYS A 87 5.76 5.61 16.85
CA LYS A 87 6.29 6.29 18.05
C LYS A 87 7.80 6.52 18.02
N LYS A 88 8.59 5.66 17.36
CA LYS A 88 10.04 5.83 17.23
C LYS A 88 10.40 7.18 16.59
N HIS A 89 9.56 7.72 15.71
CA HIS A 89 9.80 9.00 15.05
C HIS A 89 9.65 10.23 15.97
N LEU A 90 9.03 10.07 17.15
CA LEU A 90 9.00 11.11 18.18
C LEU A 90 10.32 11.20 18.96
N LYS A 91 11.15 10.15 18.92
CA LYS A 91 12.44 10.08 19.60
C LYS A 91 13.54 10.27 18.56
N ALA A 92 13.95 11.51 18.31
CA ALA A 92 15.06 11.79 17.43
C ALA A 92 16.33 11.06 17.91
N PRO A 93 17.14 10.43 17.03
CA PRO A 93 18.48 10.02 17.41
C PRO A 93 19.32 11.28 17.69
N GLY A 94 19.67 11.53 18.95
CA GLY A 94 20.68 12.54 19.30
C GLY A 94 20.26 13.73 20.17
N ILE A 95 19.27 13.60 21.05
CA ILE A 95 19.15 14.50 22.21
C ILE A 95 19.08 13.64 23.47
N THR A 96 20.25 13.35 24.05
CA THR A 96 20.44 12.89 25.43
C THR A 96 21.67 13.59 25.97
#